data_AF-A0A6G0UD00-F1
#
_entry.id   AF-A0A6G0UD00-F1
#
_cell.length_a   1.000
_cell.length_b   1.000
_cell.length_c   1.000
_cell.angle_alpha   90.00
_cell.angle_beta   90.00
_cell.angle_gamma   90.00
#
_symmetry.space_group_name_H-M   'P 1'
#
loop_
_entity.id
_entity.type
_entity.pdbx_description
1 polymer ?
#
loop_
_entity_poly.entity_id
_entity_poly.type
_entity_poly.pdbx_seq_one_letter_code
_entity_poly.pdbx_strand_id
1 'polypeptide(L)'
;VAAWVDGNLKFMSEAVRSHFFVQHVKNGGTDESDFDYRYERRPKDMPGSRRGLLAYVQLHGEEYPTKYNVKCHHFGSSTTAPKGSFPDIKEIFCYKLLELLGVGPAVQFILPSVLKGNKTFVYIATKWRDDFIPLSDLKNEEDINVEALVQLLLLNVLFFISDLHDVIAVRQWRDTKTASIVDFIAGYAQIYPDVKKKLFDDRRVTHWDETHFDLLVKCCGEKRLEIVKKWLQEWDLLSKIDDAEKQIRDEKDRMKKQEISFTSGETVTDDLNEYIHGIKSNIKNLTSVLGLNG
;
A
#
# COMPACT_ATOMS: atom_id res chain seq x y z
N VAL A 1 11.24 17.27 21.44
CA VAL A 1 10.08 16.50 21.98
C VAL A 1 9.41 15.61 20.92
N ALA A 2 9.34 16.01 19.65
CA ALA A 2 8.61 15.27 18.59
C ALA A 2 9.19 13.91 18.14
N ALA A 3 10.50 13.67 18.25
CA ALA A 3 11.13 12.42 17.79
C ALA A 3 10.88 11.18 18.70
N TRP A 4 10.18 11.36 19.84
CA TRP A 4 9.92 10.33 20.85
C TRP A 4 8.54 9.67 20.76
N VAL A 5 7.61 10.26 20.00
CA VAL A 5 6.25 9.72 19.78
C VAL A 5 6.22 8.78 18.57
N ASP A 6 7.12 8.99 17.62
CA ASP A 6 7.33 8.13 16.46
C ASP A 6 7.75 6.70 16.87
N GLY A 7 6.88 5.72 16.59
CA GLY A 7 7.08 4.33 17.00
C GLY A 7 6.86 4.07 18.49
N ASN A 8 6.30 5.03 19.24
CA ASN A 8 5.88 4.80 20.61
C ASN A 8 4.58 3.97 20.62
N LEU A 9 4.69 2.71 21.04
CA LEU A 9 3.59 1.76 21.01
C LEU A 9 2.38 2.22 21.83
N LYS A 10 2.57 2.97 22.92
CA LYS A 10 1.46 3.47 23.75
C LYS A 10 0.62 4.49 22.97
N PHE A 11 1.26 5.48 22.35
CA PHE A 11 0.54 6.50 21.58
C PHE A 11 -0.08 5.95 20.29
N MET A 12 0.61 5.02 19.64
CA MET A 12 0.05 4.31 18.49
C MET A 12 -1.17 3.51 18.90
N SER A 13 -1.10 2.76 20.01
CA SER A 13 -2.22 1.98 20.52
C SER A 13 -3.42 2.85 20.92
N GLU A 14 -3.19 3.97 21.63
CA GLU A 14 -4.25 4.91 22.01
C GLU A 14 -4.98 5.47 20.78
N ALA A 15 -4.22 5.85 19.73
CA ALA A 15 -4.80 6.35 18.48
C ALA A 15 -5.60 5.26 17.74
N VAL A 16 -5.05 4.05 17.66
CA VAL A 16 -5.71 2.89 17.04
C VAL A 16 -7.01 2.56 17.76
N ARG A 17 -6.97 2.42 19.09
CA ARG A 17 -8.16 2.15 19.90
C ARG A 17 -9.23 3.21 19.68
N SER A 18 -8.85 4.49 19.74
CA SER A 18 -9.80 5.61 19.55
C SER A 18 -10.45 5.56 18.17
N HIS A 19 -9.67 5.30 17.13
CA HIS A 19 -10.17 5.22 15.75
C HIS A 19 -11.15 4.07 15.54
N PHE A 20 -10.85 2.89 16.09
CA PHE A 20 -11.75 1.74 15.97
C PHE A 20 -12.96 1.84 16.91
N PHE A 21 -12.84 2.48 18.07
CA PHE A 21 -13.99 2.75 18.92
C PHE A 21 -15.03 3.66 18.23
N VAL A 22 -14.59 4.66 17.46
CA VAL A 22 -15.51 5.46 16.63
C VAL A 22 -16.24 4.61 15.59
N GLN A 23 -15.58 3.59 15.02
CA GLN A 23 -16.24 2.65 14.10
C GLN A 23 -17.20 1.71 14.82
N HIS A 24 -16.81 1.21 15.99
CA HIS A 24 -17.66 0.41 16.85
C HIS A 24 -18.99 1.13 17.15
N VAL A 25 -18.92 2.41 17.52
CA VAL A 25 -20.12 3.25 17.74
C VAL A 25 -20.93 3.43 16.46
N LYS A 26 -20.27 3.66 15.32
CA LYS A 26 -20.97 3.75 14.01
C LYS A 26 -21.68 2.44 13.63
N ASN A 27 -21.19 1.30 14.11
CA ASN A 27 -21.80 0.00 13.87
C ASN A 27 -22.98 -0.31 14.81
N GLY A 28 -23.32 0.60 15.73
CA GLY A 28 -24.45 0.44 16.66
C GLY A 28 -24.06 0.16 18.11
N GLY A 29 -22.76 0.02 18.39
CA GLY A 29 -22.27 -0.12 19.76
C GLY A 29 -22.49 1.16 20.58
N THR A 30 -22.93 1.02 21.83
CA THR A 30 -23.27 2.17 22.67
C THR A 30 -22.20 2.51 23.71
N ASP A 31 -21.32 1.57 24.02
CA ASP A 31 -20.27 1.70 25.02
C ASP A 31 -19.11 0.74 24.72
N GLU A 32 -18.28 0.41 25.71
CA GLU A 32 -17.14 -0.50 25.55
C GLU A 32 -17.47 -1.97 25.85
N SER A 33 -18.74 -2.32 26.14
CA SER A 33 -19.12 -3.64 26.65
C SER A 33 -18.86 -4.78 25.66
N ASP A 34 -18.98 -4.51 24.36
CA ASP A 34 -18.68 -5.44 23.27
C ASP A 34 -17.63 -4.89 22.29
N PHE A 35 -16.84 -3.91 22.73
CA PHE A 35 -15.64 -3.46 22.03
C PHE A 35 -14.41 -4.12 22.63
N ASP A 36 -13.82 -5.10 21.93
CA ASP A 36 -12.52 -5.65 22.32
C ASP A 36 -11.38 -4.98 21.54
N TYR A 37 -10.34 -4.61 22.29
CA TYR A 37 -9.13 -4.07 21.74
C TYR A 37 -7.93 -4.56 22.53
N ARG A 38 -7.04 -5.28 21.85
CA ARG A 38 -5.72 -5.65 22.36
C ARG A 38 -4.66 -5.40 21.31
N TYR A 39 -3.42 -5.20 21.75
CA TYR A 39 -2.29 -5.03 20.85
C TYR A 39 -1.06 -5.77 21.34
N GLU A 40 -0.23 -6.15 20.38
CA GLU A 40 1.05 -6.78 20.60
C GLU A 40 2.13 -5.98 19.88
N ARG A 41 3.35 -5.95 20.43
CA ARG A 41 4.50 -5.44 19.70
C ARG A 41 4.70 -6.32 18.46
N ARG A 42 4.95 -5.70 17.30
CA ARG A 42 5.28 -6.44 16.09
C ARG A 42 6.48 -7.38 16.34
N PRO A 43 6.38 -8.69 16.02
CA PRO A 43 7.48 -9.64 16.19
C PRO A 43 8.75 -9.19 15.43
N LYS A 44 9.93 -9.46 15.99
CA LYS A 44 11.22 -8.99 15.42
C LYS A 44 11.59 -9.70 14.11
N ASP A 45 11.10 -10.91 13.98
CA ASP A 45 11.20 -11.85 12.86
C ASP A 45 10.17 -11.57 11.77
N MET A 46 9.17 -10.72 12.03
CA MET A 46 8.25 -10.29 10.98
C MET A 46 8.96 -9.34 10.00
N PRO A 47 8.86 -9.57 8.67
CA PRO A 47 9.45 -8.71 7.65
C PRO A 47 8.91 -7.27 7.72
N GLY A 48 9.70 -6.25 7.34
CA GLY A 48 9.31 -4.84 7.28
C GLY A 48 9.70 -3.98 8.48
N SER A 49 9.19 -2.74 8.55
CA SER A 49 9.55 -1.79 9.62
C SER A 49 9.21 -2.32 11.01
N ARG A 50 10.21 -2.34 11.90
CA ARG A 50 10.11 -2.79 13.30
C ARG A 50 9.34 -1.82 14.21
N ARG A 51 8.96 -0.64 13.69
CA ARG A 51 8.26 0.41 14.45
C ARG A 51 6.74 0.36 14.16
N GLY A 52 6.11 -0.70 14.67
CA GLY A 52 4.68 -0.94 14.52
C GLY A 52 4.12 -1.87 15.60
N LEU A 53 2.82 -2.10 15.55
CA LEU A 53 2.11 -3.05 16.41
C LEU A 53 1.18 -3.94 15.59
N LEU A 54 0.83 -5.09 16.16
CA LEU A 54 -0.32 -5.87 15.73
C LEU A 54 -1.50 -5.47 16.62
N ALA A 55 -2.58 -4.99 16.02
CA ALA A 55 -3.82 -4.70 16.73
C ALA A 55 -4.85 -5.80 16.45
N TYR A 56 -5.58 -6.21 17.47
CA TYR A 56 -6.72 -7.09 17.35
C TYR A 56 -7.92 -6.30 17.83
N VAL A 57 -8.91 -6.16 16.95
CA VAL A 57 -10.06 -5.28 17.14
C VAL A 57 -11.32 -6.09 16.88
N GLN A 58 -12.23 -6.11 17.83
CA GLN A 58 -13.58 -6.64 17.63
C GLN A 58 -14.58 -5.48 17.73
N LEU A 59 -15.25 -5.19 16.63
CA LEU A 59 -16.29 -4.17 16.57
C LEU A 59 -17.66 -4.76 16.94
N HIS A 60 -18.63 -3.88 17.19
CA HIS A 60 -20.01 -4.27 17.48
C HIS A 60 -20.54 -5.18 16.37
N GLY A 61 -21.11 -6.32 16.76
CA GLY A 61 -21.67 -7.31 15.83
C GLY A 61 -20.65 -8.20 15.12
N GLU A 62 -19.34 -8.05 15.37
CA GLU A 62 -18.34 -8.98 14.85
C GLU A 62 -18.19 -10.20 15.76
N GLU A 63 -18.17 -11.40 15.18
CA GLU A 63 -18.03 -12.65 15.92
C GLU A 63 -16.58 -12.88 16.42
N TYR A 64 -15.60 -12.43 15.64
CA TYR A 64 -14.17 -12.63 15.91
C TYR A 64 -13.37 -11.33 15.73
N PRO A 65 -12.30 -11.12 16.53
CA PRO A 65 -11.42 -9.98 16.35
C PRO A 65 -10.73 -9.99 14.98
N THR A 66 -10.77 -8.86 14.28
CA THR A 66 -9.95 -8.60 13.10
C THR A 66 -8.54 -8.18 13.51
N LYS A 67 -7.53 -8.85 12.94
CA LYS A 67 -6.12 -8.51 13.13
C LYS A 67 -5.67 -7.46 12.11
N TYR A 68 -4.92 -6.46 12.56
CA TYR A 68 -4.34 -5.40 11.75
C TYR A 68 -2.84 -5.28 12.02
N ASN A 69 -2.04 -5.10 10.96
CA ASN A 69 -0.68 -4.60 11.09
C ASN A 69 -0.71 -3.07 11.02
N VAL A 70 -0.23 -2.42 12.07
CA VAL A 70 -0.22 -0.96 12.18
C VAL A 70 1.21 -0.46 12.14
N LYS A 71 1.51 0.38 11.15
CA LYS A 71 2.80 1.07 11.03
C LYS A 71 2.63 2.58 11.20
N CYS A 72 3.68 3.23 11.71
CA CYS A 72 3.80 4.68 11.55
C CYS A 72 4.15 4.99 10.10
N HIS A 73 3.47 5.98 9.52
CA HIS A 73 3.87 6.56 8.25
C HIS A 73 5.24 7.22 8.41
N HIS A 74 6.19 6.89 7.54
CA HIS A 74 7.50 7.53 7.43
C HIS A 74 7.71 8.01 6.00
N PHE A 75 8.36 9.16 5.80
CA PHE A 75 8.68 9.65 4.46
C PHE A 75 9.93 8.95 3.91
N GLY A 76 9.79 8.15 2.86
CA GLY A 76 10.89 7.41 2.24
C GLY A 76 11.33 6.19 3.07
N SER A 77 12.49 5.62 2.72
CA SER A 77 12.99 4.42 3.41
C SER A 77 13.15 4.69 4.91
N SER A 78 12.71 3.73 5.74
CA SER A 78 12.77 3.81 7.22
C SER A 78 14.18 4.07 7.77
N THR A 79 15.23 3.88 6.95
CA THR A 79 16.64 4.10 7.30
C THR A 79 17.13 5.52 7.00
N THR A 80 16.49 6.25 6.08
CA THR A 80 16.93 7.58 5.62
C THR A 80 15.91 8.69 5.90
N ALA A 81 14.67 8.33 6.22
CA ALA A 81 13.60 9.25 6.62
C ALA A 81 13.98 10.04 7.88
N PRO A 82 14.00 11.39 7.83
CA PRO A 82 14.06 12.19 9.06
C PRO A 82 12.90 11.83 10.00
N LYS A 83 13.18 11.70 11.30
CA LYS A 83 12.11 11.44 12.29
C LYS A 83 11.07 12.58 12.28
N GLY A 84 9.80 12.21 12.15
CA GLY A 84 8.70 13.16 12.04
C GLY A 84 8.74 13.97 10.75
N SER A 85 9.10 13.34 9.63
CA SER A 85 8.77 13.86 8.30
C SER A 85 7.27 13.90 8.10
N PHE A 86 6.83 14.78 7.21
CA PHE A 86 5.43 14.87 6.82
C PHE A 86 4.98 13.60 6.09
N PRO A 87 3.68 13.24 6.18
CA PRO A 87 3.15 12.13 5.40
C PRO A 87 3.34 12.34 3.89
N ASP A 88 3.46 11.23 3.16
CA ASP A 88 3.45 11.22 1.70
C ASP A 88 2.04 10.84 1.23
N ILE A 89 1.34 11.81 0.64
CA ILE A 89 -0.01 11.59 0.14
C ILE A 89 -0.05 10.57 -1.00
N LYS A 90 1.05 10.40 -1.75
CA LYS A 90 1.16 9.41 -2.82
C LYS A 90 1.14 7.99 -2.26
N GLU A 91 1.80 7.74 -1.13
CA GLU A 91 1.77 6.43 -0.45
C GLU A 91 0.35 6.12 0.05
N ILE A 92 -0.33 7.09 0.67
CA ILE A 92 -1.73 6.96 1.10
C ILE A 92 -2.65 6.62 -0.08
N PHE A 93 -2.52 7.35 -1.19
CA PHE A 93 -3.27 7.09 -2.42
C PHE A 93 -2.99 5.67 -2.95
N CYS A 94 -1.72 5.25 -3.03
CA CYS A 94 -1.35 3.94 -3.54
C CYS A 94 -1.88 2.80 -2.67
N TYR A 95 -1.86 2.94 -1.34
CA TYR A 95 -2.47 1.94 -0.45
C TYR A 95 -3.95 1.73 -0.77
N LYS A 96 -4.70 2.84 -0.94
CA LYS A 96 -6.12 2.76 -1.28
C LYS A 96 -6.34 2.18 -2.68
N LEU A 97 -5.51 2.55 -3.66
CA LEU A 97 -5.59 2.01 -5.01
C LEU A 97 -5.31 0.50 -5.04
N LEU A 98 -4.26 0.03 -4.35
CA LEU A 98 -3.92 -1.39 -4.28
C LEU A 98 -5.03 -2.22 -3.60
N GLU A 99 -5.65 -1.69 -2.55
CA GLU A 99 -6.85 -2.29 -1.93
C GLU A 99 -7.98 -2.46 -2.96
N LEU A 100 -8.31 -1.40 -3.72
CA LEU A 100 -9.39 -1.43 -4.71
C LEU A 100 -9.13 -2.37 -5.89
N LEU A 101 -7.87 -2.65 -6.17
CA LEU A 101 -7.42 -3.61 -7.19
C LEU A 101 -7.36 -5.06 -6.68
N GLY A 102 -7.55 -5.28 -5.36
CA GLY A 102 -7.42 -6.60 -4.74
C GLY A 102 -5.98 -7.13 -4.64
N VAL A 103 -4.99 -6.28 -4.94
CA VAL A 103 -3.54 -6.60 -4.85
C VAL A 103 -2.90 -5.95 -3.62
N GLY A 104 -3.69 -5.41 -2.72
CA GLY A 104 -3.27 -4.89 -1.42
C GLY A 104 -4.28 -5.29 -0.33
N PRO A 105 -3.86 -5.31 0.93
CA PRO A 105 -4.78 -5.53 2.05
C PRO A 105 -5.74 -4.36 2.21
N ALA A 106 -6.90 -4.61 2.83
CA ALA A 106 -7.80 -3.54 3.23
C ALA A 106 -7.07 -2.54 4.15
N VAL A 107 -7.17 -1.25 3.86
CA VAL A 107 -6.36 -0.22 4.54
C VAL A 107 -7.22 0.84 5.22
N GLN A 108 -6.78 1.23 6.41
CA GLN A 108 -7.33 2.37 7.14
C GLN A 108 -6.22 3.34 7.55
N PHE A 109 -6.52 4.63 7.43
CA PHE A 109 -5.61 5.71 7.84
C PHE A 109 -6.07 6.27 9.19
N ILE A 110 -5.19 6.13 10.18
CA ILE A 110 -5.48 6.45 11.57
C ILE A 110 -4.77 7.75 11.92
N LEU A 111 -5.59 8.74 12.32
CA LEU A 111 -5.13 10.04 12.77
C LEU A 111 -5.24 10.11 14.29
N PRO A 112 -4.16 10.47 15.02
CA PRO A 112 -4.21 10.67 16.46
C PRO A 112 -5.29 11.70 16.84
N SER A 113 -6.05 11.42 17.89
CA SER A 113 -7.03 12.36 18.46
C SER A 113 -6.37 13.46 19.29
N VAL A 114 -5.17 13.21 19.82
CA VAL A 114 -4.41 14.14 20.65
C VAL A 114 -3.09 14.48 19.96
N LEU A 115 -2.93 15.75 19.60
CA LEU A 115 -1.66 16.28 19.08
C LEU A 115 -0.71 16.53 20.24
N LYS A 116 0.46 15.87 20.25
CA LYS A 116 1.50 16.08 21.27
C LYS A 116 2.73 16.74 20.65
N GLY A 117 2.86 18.05 20.86
CA GLY A 117 3.90 18.89 20.28
C GLY A 117 3.64 19.25 18.81
N ASN A 118 4.63 19.86 18.14
CA ASN A 118 4.45 20.48 16.81
C ASN A 118 4.51 19.49 15.63
N LYS A 119 4.33 18.19 15.84
CA LYS A 119 4.37 17.18 14.77
C LYS A 119 3.26 16.16 14.93
N THR A 120 2.44 16.01 13.90
CA THR A 120 1.37 15.03 13.83
C THR A 120 1.82 13.84 13.00
N PHE A 121 1.45 12.63 13.43
CA PHE A 121 1.77 11.36 12.76
C PHE A 121 0.52 10.79 12.12
N VAL A 122 0.68 10.08 11.01
CA VAL A 122 -0.37 9.23 10.44
C VAL A 122 0.05 7.78 10.69
N TYR A 123 -0.88 6.95 11.15
CA TYR A 123 -0.66 5.51 11.19
C TYR A 123 -1.43 4.85 10.06
N ILE A 124 -0.83 3.82 9.45
CA ILE A 124 -1.45 3.02 8.40
C ILE A 124 -1.74 1.65 9.03
N ALA A 125 -3.03 1.29 9.07
CA ALA A 125 -3.49 -0.02 9.51
C ALA A 125 -3.92 -0.85 8.31
N THR A 126 -3.21 -1.93 8.04
CA THR A 126 -3.57 -2.90 7.01
C THR A 126 -4.17 -4.13 7.65
N LYS A 127 -5.32 -4.59 7.14
CA LYS A 127 -5.95 -5.82 7.62
C LYS A 127 -5.00 -6.99 7.36
N TRP A 128 -4.65 -7.69 8.44
CA TRP A 128 -3.82 -8.88 8.37
C TRP A 128 -4.60 -10.00 7.71
N ARG A 129 -3.93 -10.78 6.86
CA ARG A 129 -4.46 -12.05 6.38
C ARG A 129 -3.39 -13.13 6.51
N ASP A 130 -3.77 -14.31 6.96
CA ASP A 130 -2.83 -15.42 7.18
C ASP A 130 -2.56 -16.23 5.90
N ASP A 131 -3.25 -15.92 4.81
CA ASP A 131 -3.07 -16.51 3.49
C ASP A 131 -2.02 -15.80 2.64
N PHE A 132 -1.27 -14.87 3.24
CA PHE A 132 -0.15 -14.17 2.61
C PHE A 132 1.12 -15.04 2.58
N ILE A 133 1.64 -15.35 1.39
CA ILE A 133 2.91 -16.09 1.23
C ILE A 133 3.99 -15.14 0.67
N PRO A 134 5.10 -14.87 1.40
CA PRO A 134 6.25 -14.14 0.85
C PRO A 134 6.74 -14.78 -0.45
N LEU A 135 7.11 -13.98 -1.44
CA LEU A 135 7.75 -14.53 -2.64
C LEU A 135 9.07 -15.24 -2.27
N SER A 136 9.83 -14.73 -1.30
CA SER A 136 11.06 -15.37 -0.80
C SER A 136 10.87 -16.78 -0.22
N ASP A 137 9.65 -17.13 0.18
CA ASP A 137 9.33 -18.46 0.72
C ASP A 137 9.02 -19.47 -0.41
N LEU A 138 8.82 -18.99 -1.64
CA LEU A 138 8.54 -19.80 -2.82
C LEU A 138 9.85 -20.16 -3.52
N LYS A 139 10.44 -21.29 -3.13
CA LYS A 139 11.76 -21.69 -3.63
C LYS A 139 11.72 -22.55 -4.90
N ASN A 140 10.60 -23.19 -5.19
CA ASN A 140 10.45 -24.02 -6.39
C ASN A 140 9.77 -23.22 -7.49
N GLU A 141 10.24 -23.39 -8.73
CA GLU A 141 9.64 -22.74 -9.91
C GLU A 141 8.14 -23.04 -10.07
N GLU A 142 7.70 -24.24 -9.67
CA GLU A 142 6.30 -24.69 -9.75
C GLU A 142 5.37 -23.95 -8.78
N ASP A 143 5.93 -23.39 -7.70
CA ASP A 143 5.18 -22.69 -6.65
C ASP A 143 5.03 -21.19 -6.94
N ILE A 144 5.82 -20.67 -7.89
CA ILE A 144 5.87 -19.26 -8.26
C ILE A 144 4.91 -18.99 -9.42
N ASN A 145 3.89 -18.17 -9.18
CA ASN A 145 3.00 -17.76 -10.26
C ASN A 145 3.63 -16.65 -11.11
N VAL A 146 4.02 -16.98 -12.34
CA VAL A 146 4.51 -16.02 -13.34
C VAL A 146 3.51 -14.87 -13.57
N GLU A 147 2.22 -15.14 -13.47
CA GLU A 147 1.18 -14.12 -13.61
C GLU A 147 1.29 -13.05 -12.52
N ALA A 148 1.59 -13.44 -11.27
CA ALA A 148 1.83 -12.50 -10.19
C ALA A 148 3.08 -11.65 -10.45
N LEU A 149 4.18 -12.26 -10.93
CA LEU A 149 5.40 -11.52 -11.27
C LEU A 149 5.15 -10.45 -12.36
N VAL A 150 4.35 -10.78 -13.37
CA VAL A 150 3.97 -9.83 -14.43
C VAL A 150 3.06 -8.72 -13.89
N GLN A 151 2.11 -9.03 -13.01
CA GLN A 151 1.28 -8.02 -12.33
C GLN A 151 2.14 -7.03 -11.54
N LEU A 152 3.12 -7.53 -10.79
CA LEU A 152 4.00 -6.70 -9.97
C LEU A 152 4.88 -5.77 -10.81
N LEU A 153 5.43 -6.28 -11.91
CA LEU A 153 6.16 -5.48 -12.88
C LEU A 153 5.27 -4.39 -13.51
N LEU A 154 4.02 -4.74 -13.86
CA LEU A 154 3.04 -3.80 -14.39
C LEU A 154 2.72 -2.70 -13.38
N LEU A 155 2.48 -3.04 -12.12
CA LEU A 155 2.18 -2.08 -11.04
C LEU A 155 3.40 -1.20 -10.71
N ASN A 156 4.61 -1.77 -10.67
CA ASN A 156 5.86 -1.01 -10.50
C ASN A 156 6.02 0.07 -11.57
N VAL A 157 5.82 -0.29 -12.84
CA VAL A 157 5.98 0.62 -13.98
C VAL A 157 4.86 1.66 -14.02
N LEU A 158 3.61 1.25 -13.84
CA LEU A 158 2.47 2.17 -13.98
C LEU A 158 2.33 3.10 -12.78
N PHE A 159 2.54 2.59 -11.57
CA PHE A 159 2.31 3.34 -10.33
C PHE A 159 3.58 3.85 -9.69
N PHE A 160 4.76 3.66 -10.28
CA PHE A 160 6.02 4.17 -9.72
C PHE A 160 6.28 3.69 -8.28
N ILE A 161 5.71 2.53 -7.90
CA ILE A 161 5.95 1.93 -6.59
C ILE A 161 7.27 1.16 -6.64
N SER A 162 8.17 1.47 -5.71
CA SER A 162 9.50 0.86 -5.59
C SER A 162 9.63 0.15 -4.24
N ASP A 163 10.83 -0.36 -3.94
CA ASP A 163 11.11 -1.13 -2.72
C ASP A 163 10.29 -2.43 -2.64
N LEU A 164 9.98 -3.01 -3.80
CA LEU A 164 9.20 -4.24 -3.96
C LEU A 164 10.02 -5.51 -3.66
N HIS A 165 10.71 -5.54 -2.52
CA HIS A 165 11.43 -6.72 -2.02
C HIS A 165 10.52 -7.95 -1.85
N ASP A 166 10.97 -9.09 -2.37
CA ASP A 166 10.29 -10.40 -2.28
C ASP A 166 10.17 -10.96 -0.85
N VAL A 167 10.99 -10.48 0.09
CA VAL A 167 10.91 -10.83 1.51
C VAL A 167 9.83 -10.04 2.25
N ILE A 168 9.70 -8.76 1.94
CA ILE A 168 8.99 -7.78 2.78
C ILE A 168 7.72 -7.26 2.10
N ALA A 169 7.86 -6.80 0.87
CA ALA A 169 6.89 -5.95 0.18
C ALA A 169 5.92 -6.75 -0.68
N VAL A 170 6.40 -7.85 -1.27
CA VAL A 170 5.71 -8.57 -2.33
C VAL A 170 5.42 -10.02 -1.97
N ARG A 171 4.19 -10.46 -2.24
CA ARG A 171 3.64 -11.74 -1.84
C ARG A 171 2.70 -12.29 -2.90
N GLN A 172 2.29 -13.54 -2.73
CA GLN A 172 1.10 -14.08 -3.39
C GLN A 172 0.02 -14.42 -2.36
N TRP A 173 -1.23 -14.18 -2.73
CA TRP A 173 -2.37 -14.73 -2.01
C TRP A 173 -2.42 -16.24 -2.21
N ARG A 174 -2.50 -17.02 -1.13
CA ARG A 174 -2.52 -18.49 -1.19
C ARG A 174 -3.64 -19.02 -2.10
N ASP A 175 -4.82 -18.42 -2.02
CA ASP A 175 -6.03 -18.94 -2.65
C ASP A 175 -6.14 -18.58 -4.14
N THR A 176 -5.67 -17.39 -4.51
CA THR A 176 -5.77 -16.88 -5.89
C THR A 176 -4.45 -16.95 -6.65
N LYS A 177 -3.33 -17.12 -5.95
CA LYS A 177 -1.95 -16.94 -6.46
C LYS A 177 -1.74 -15.61 -7.18
N THR A 178 -2.57 -14.59 -6.93
CA THR A 178 -2.39 -13.25 -7.50
C THR A 178 -1.41 -12.45 -6.67
N ALA A 179 -0.84 -11.40 -7.28
CA ALA A 179 0.12 -10.54 -6.61
C ALA A 179 -0.52 -9.85 -5.40
N SER A 180 0.29 -9.64 -4.37
CA SER A 180 -0.09 -8.82 -3.24
C SER A 180 1.08 -7.96 -2.75
N ILE A 181 0.80 -6.70 -2.48
CA ILE A 181 1.76 -5.67 -2.10
C ILE A 181 1.36 -5.10 -0.74
N VAL A 182 2.28 -5.19 0.23
CA VAL A 182 2.02 -4.82 1.63
C VAL A 182 2.90 -3.71 2.18
N ASP A 183 4.03 -3.43 1.52
CA ASP A 183 4.95 -2.34 1.84
C ASP A 183 5.61 -1.89 0.54
N PHE A 184 5.90 -0.59 0.39
CA PHE A 184 6.47 -0.02 -0.82
C PHE A 184 6.87 1.43 -0.58
N ILE A 185 7.59 2.02 -1.54
CA ILE A 185 7.84 3.46 -1.61
C ILE A 185 7.18 4.01 -2.87
N ALA A 186 6.28 4.99 -2.72
CA ALA A 186 5.72 5.71 -3.86
C ALA A 186 6.77 6.68 -4.44
N GLY A 187 7.10 6.50 -5.71
CA GLY A 187 8.05 7.36 -6.43
C GLY A 187 7.40 8.63 -7.00
N TYR A 188 8.19 9.36 -7.79
CA TYR A 188 7.67 10.45 -8.61
C TYR A 188 7.19 9.89 -9.95
N ALA A 189 5.93 10.17 -10.31
CA ALA A 189 5.41 9.73 -11.59
C ALA A 189 6.11 10.46 -12.73
N GLN A 190 6.47 9.71 -13.78
CA GLN A 190 7.03 10.24 -15.02
C GLN A 190 6.21 9.71 -16.18
N ILE A 191 5.96 10.52 -17.21
CA ILE A 191 5.29 10.02 -18.40
C ILE A 191 6.34 9.32 -19.28
N TYR A 192 6.15 8.03 -19.54
CA TYR A 192 7.08 7.26 -20.35
C TYR A 192 6.80 7.46 -21.84
N PRO A 193 7.81 7.87 -22.65
CA PRO A 193 7.67 7.93 -24.10
C PRO A 193 7.40 6.55 -24.72
N ASP A 194 7.98 5.51 -24.13
CA ASP A 194 7.77 4.11 -24.53
C ASP A 194 7.56 3.25 -23.28
N VAL A 195 6.31 3.24 -22.80
CA VAL A 195 5.87 2.45 -21.64
C VAL A 195 5.99 0.94 -21.89
N LYS A 196 5.88 0.49 -23.16
CA LYS A 196 6.05 -0.92 -23.52
C LYS A 196 7.50 -1.34 -23.31
N LYS A 197 8.46 -0.55 -23.79
CA LYS A 197 9.89 -0.79 -23.52
C LYS A 197 10.18 -0.83 -22.02
N LYS A 198 9.57 0.06 -21.23
CA LYS A 198 9.71 0.02 -19.77
C LYS A 198 9.18 -1.27 -19.15
N LEU A 199 8.06 -1.77 -19.64
CA LEU A 199 7.47 -3.00 -19.12
C LEU A 199 8.23 -4.26 -19.52
N PHE A 200 8.82 -4.32 -20.72
CA PHE A 200 9.41 -5.56 -21.23
C PHE A 200 10.95 -5.60 -21.17
N ASP A 201 11.61 -4.45 -21.19
CA ASP A 201 13.07 -4.37 -21.27
C ASP A 201 13.72 -3.85 -19.98
N ASP A 202 12.94 -3.22 -19.08
CA ASP A 202 13.48 -2.69 -17.83
C ASP A 202 13.64 -3.81 -16.79
N ARG A 203 14.88 -4.22 -16.59
CA ARG A 203 15.25 -5.22 -15.57
C ARG A 203 15.29 -4.65 -14.14
N ARG A 204 14.98 -3.37 -13.95
CA ARG A 204 15.11 -2.66 -12.67
C ARG A 204 13.92 -2.84 -11.74
N VAL A 205 13.27 -4.01 -11.73
CA VAL A 205 12.48 -4.38 -10.55
C VAL A 205 13.48 -4.75 -9.48
N THR A 206 13.75 -3.79 -8.61
CA THR A 206 14.84 -3.89 -7.65
C THR A 206 14.47 -4.90 -6.57
N HIS A 207 15.35 -5.89 -6.40
CA HIS A 207 15.43 -6.81 -5.26
C HIS A 207 14.50 -8.03 -5.25
N TRP A 208 14.42 -8.73 -6.39
CA TRP A 208 13.91 -10.11 -6.42
C TRP A 208 15.07 -11.10 -6.55
N ASP A 209 14.92 -12.27 -5.94
CA ASP A 209 15.81 -13.41 -6.13
C ASP A 209 15.94 -13.79 -7.61
N GLU A 210 17.12 -14.31 -7.99
CA GLU A 210 17.46 -14.68 -9.37
C GLU A 210 16.42 -15.61 -10.00
N THR A 211 15.86 -16.55 -9.22
CA THR A 211 14.83 -17.48 -9.67
C THR A 211 13.56 -16.77 -10.16
N HIS A 212 13.12 -15.69 -9.50
CA HIS A 212 11.95 -14.91 -9.95
C HIS A 212 12.24 -14.20 -11.28
N PHE A 213 13.46 -13.67 -11.42
CA PHE A 213 13.88 -13.01 -12.65
C PHE A 213 13.99 -14.01 -13.81
N ASP A 214 14.57 -15.18 -13.56
CA ASP A 214 14.71 -16.25 -14.54
C ASP A 214 13.36 -16.76 -15.03
N LEU A 215 12.38 -16.91 -14.13
CA LEU A 215 11.01 -17.27 -14.50
C LEU A 215 10.34 -16.20 -15.38
N LEU A 216 10.53 -14.92 -15.06
CA LEU A 216 10.10 -13.86 -15.96
C LEU A 216 10.78 -14.02 -17.31
N VAL A 217 12.11 -14.12 -17.37
CA VAL A 217 12.88 -14.28 -18.62
C VAL A 217 12.41 -15.47 -19.45
N LYS A 218 12.18 -16.63 -18.82
CA LYS A 218 11.64 -17.85 -19.44
C LYS A 218 10.22 -17.66 -19.98
N CYS A 219 9.41 -16.84 -19.33
CA CYS A 219 8.08 -16.47 -19.83
C CYS A 219 8.23 -15.65 -21.12
N CYS A 220 7.79 -16.23 -22.24
CA CYS A 220 7.92 -15.59 -23.54
C CYS A 220 7.15 -14.27 -23.62
N GLY A 221 7.62 -13.35 -24.48
CA GLY A 221 7.03 -12.02 -24.60
C GLY A 221 5.54 -12.01 -24.95
N GLU A 222 5.09 -12.97 -25.77
CA GLU A 222 3.68 -13.15 -26.12
C GLU A 222 2.85 -13.49 -24.88
N LYS A 223 3.30 -14.44 -24.05
CA LYS A 223 2.58 -14.83 -22.84
C LYS A 223 2.51 -13.69 -21.82
N ARG A 224 3.60 -12.95 -21.64
CA ARG A 224 3.60 -11.76 -20.78
C ARG A 224 2.63 -10.71 -21.28
N LEU A 225 2.57 -10.51 -22.60
CA LEU A 225 1.63 -9.56 -23.20
C LEU A 225 0.17 -9.98 -22.99
N GLU A 226 -0.17 -11.27 -23.12
CA GLU A 226 -1.51 -11.77 -22.80
C GLU A 226 -1.91 -11.46 -21.36
N ILE A 227 -1.00 -11.73 -20.40
CA ILE A 227 -1.23 -11.44 -18.98
C ILE A 227 -1.46 -9.95 -18.76
N VAL A 228 -0.61 -9.09 -19.32
CA VAL A 228 -0.76 -7.63 -19.22
C VAL A 228 -2.11 -7.17 -19.75
N LYS A 229 -2.52 -7.66 -20.93
CA LYS A 229 -3.82 -7.30 -21.53
C LYS A 229 -4.98 -7.71 -20.65
N LYS A 230 -4.95 -8.95 -20.12
CA LYS A 230 -5.97 -9.47 -19.19
C LYS A 230 -6.13 -8.54 -17.98
N TRP A 231 -5.04 -8.23 -17.26
CA TRP A 231 -5.13 -7.44 -16.03
C TRP A 231 -5.44 -5.97 -16.26
N LEU A 232 -4.99 -5.38 -17.36
CA LEU A 232 -5.41 -4.01 -17.73
C LEU A 232 -6.94 -3.92 -17.92
N GLN A 233 -7.57 -4.96 -18.46
CA GLN A 233 -9.02 -5.03 -18.62
C GLN A 233 -9.73 -5.35 -17.30
N GLU A 234 -9.27 -6.35 -16.55
CA GLU A 234 -9.90 -6.77 -15.30
C GLU A 234 -9.85 -5.70 -14.21
N TRP A 235 -8.76 -4.92 -14.14
CA TRP A 235 -8.59 -3.94 -13.09
C TRP A 235 -9.36 -2.64 -13.29
N ASP A 236 -9.78 -2.32 -14.52
CA ASP A 236 -10.41 -1.03 -14.85
C ASP A 236 -9.66 0.16 -14.20
N LEU A 237 -8.35 0.23 -14.47
CA LEU A 237 -7.40 1.04 -13.69
C LEU A 237 -7.80 2.53 -13.62
N LEU A 238 -8.35 3.08 -14.70
CA LEU A 238 -8.75 4.49 -14.73
C LEU A 238 -9.90 4.77 -13.76
N SER A 239 -10.93 3.91 -13.73
CA SER A 239 -12.02 4.03 -12.76
C SER A 239 -11.53 3.83 -11.33
N LYS A 240 -10.65 2.84 -11.09
CA LYS A 240 -10.10 2.60 -9.75
C LYS A 240 -9.25 3.75 -9.22
N ILE A 241 -8.54 4.46 -10.09
CA ILE A 241 -7.81 5.68 -9.73
C ILE A 241 -8.78 6.77 -9.28
N ASP A 242 -9.87 6.98 -10.00
CA ASP A 242 -10.89 7.98 -9.64
C ASP A 242 -11.57 7.63 -8.31
N ASP A 243 -11.89 6.35 -8.11
CA ASP A 243 -12.45 5.84 -6.86
C ASP A 243 -11.47 6.01 -5.69
N ALA A 244 -10.18 5.69 -5.88
CA ALA A 244 -9.15 5.85 -4.86
C ALA A 244 -9.01 7.33 -4.46
N GLU A 245 -8.93 8.24 -5.44
CA GLU A 245 -8.84 9.68 -5.20
C GLU A 245 -10.06 10.21 -4.43
N LYS A 246 -11.26 9.74 -4.79
CA LYS A 246 -12.50 10.09 -4.09
C LYS A 246 -12.49 9.57 -2.66
N GLN A 247 -12.08 8.32 -2.44
CA GLN A 247 -12.12 7.68 -1.13
C GLN A 247 -11.11 8.28 -0.14
N ILE A 248 -9.96 8.78 -0.59
CA ILE A 248 -8.98 9.43 0.31
C ILE A 248 -9.29 10.91 0.61
N ARG A 249 -10.36 11.46 0.02
CA ARG A 249 -10.71 12.89 0.15
C ARG A 249 -11.03 13.24 1.60
N ASP A 250 -11.80 12.40 2.28
CA ASP A 250 -12.18 12.60 3.67
C ASP A 250 -10.95 12.55 4.58
N GLU A 251 -10.00 11.65 4.33
CA GLU A 251 -8.73 11.59 5.02
C GLU A 251 -7.90 12.85 4.79
N LYS A 252 -7.79 13.33 3.55
CA LYS A 252 -7.10 14.59 3.22
C LYS A 252 -7.69 15.76 3.99
N ASP A 253 -9.01 15.88 4.02
CA ASP A 253 -9.70 16.95 4.72
C ASP A 253 -9.52 16.86 6.23
N ARG A 254 -9.54 15.64 6.81
CA ARG A 254 -9.25 15.42 8.22
C ARG A 254 -7.80 15.76 8.58
N MET A 255 -6.83 15.36 7.75
CA MET A 255 -5.41 15.68 7.93
C MET A 255 -5.19 17.20 7.88
N LYS A 256 -5.81 17.90 6.92
CA LYS A 256 -5.76 19.36 6.81
C LYS A 256 -6.34 20.05 8.05
N LYS A 257 -7.50 19.59 8.56
CA LYS A 257 -8.13 20.11 9.78
C LYS A 257 -7.26 19.94 11.03
N GLN A 258 -6.40 18.92 11.06
CA GLN A 258 -5.45 18.67 12.15
C GLN A 258 -4.07 19.31 11.91
N GLU A 259 -3.98 20.24 10.96
CA GLU A 259 -2.73 20.94 10.60
C GLU A 259 -1.58 19.98 10.21
N ILE A 260 -1.92 18.78 9.73
CA ILE A 260 -0.96 17.83 9.20
C ILE A 260 -0.57 18.31 7.80
N SER A 261 0.60 18.92 7.68
CA SER A 261 1.16 19.27 6.36
C SER A 261 1.75 18.03 5.67
N PHE A 262 1.88 18.09 4.36
CA PHE A 262 2.60 17.10 3.56
C PHE A 262 3.91 17.73 3.04
N THR A 263 4.83 16.95 2.49
CA THR A 263 6.21 17.37 2.19
C THR A 263 6.42 18.51 1.19
N SER A 264 5.38 18.99 0.50
CA SER A 264 5.48 20.19 -0.35
C SER A 264 4.84 21.40 0.32
N GLY A 265 5.60 22.50 0.41
CA GLY A 265 5.05 23.80 0.77
C GLY A 265 3.92 24.20 -0.18
N GLU A 266 2.87 24.80 0.37
CA GLU A 266 1.69 25.41 -0.28
C GLU A 266 0.84 24.55 -1.25
N THR A 267 1.32 23.48 -1.90
CA THR A 267 0.54 22.74 -2.92
C THR A 267 0.63 21.21 -2.86
N VAL A 268 0.25 20.63 -1.72
CA VAL A 268 0.02 19.17 -1.56
C VAL A 268 -0.95 18.60 -2.60
N THR A 269 -1.95 19.40 -2.98
CA THR A 269 -2.92 19.05 -4.01
C THR A 269 -2.26 18.88 -5.37
N ASP A 270 -1.24 19.68 -5.69
CA ASP A 270 -0.59 19.64 -7.00
C ASP A 270 0.34 18.43 -7.12
N ASP A 271 1.08 18.05 -6.07
CA ASP A 271 1.95 16.85 -6.07
C ASP A 271 1.13 15.56 -6.30
N LEU A 272 -0.03 15.41 -5.64
CA LEU A 272 -0.90 14.26 -5.89
C LEU A 272 -1.55 14.31 -7.28
N ASN A 273 -1.98 15.49 -7.74
CA ASN A 273 -2.62 15.64 -9.04
C ASN A 273 -1.64 15.34 -10.19
N GLU A 274 -0.40 15.82 -10.09
CA GLU A 274 0.68 15.51 -11.03
C GLU A 274 0.99 14.01 -11.03
N TYR A 275 1.04 13.38 -9.85
CA TYR A 275 1.23 11.95 -9.72
C TYR A 275 0.10 11.14 -10.40
N ILE A 276 -1.15 11.46 -10.09
CA ILE A 276 -2.34 10.82 -10.70
C ILE A 276 -2.34 11.05 -12.21
N HIS A 277 -2.01 12.25 -12.67
CA HIS A 277 -1.92 12.58 -14.09
C HIS A 277 -0.86 11.73 -14.81
N GLY A 278 0.32 11.57 -14.22
CA GLY A 278 1.39 10.73 -14.75
C GLY A 278 0.96 9.27 -14.88
N ILE A 279 0.34 8.71 -13.83
CA ILE A 279 -0.18 7.32 -13.85
C ILE A 279 -1.23 7.15 -14.96
N LYS A 280 -2.25 8.02 -15.00
CA LYS A 280 -3.31 7.96 -16.02
C LYS A 280 -2.76 8.06 -17.43
N SER A 281 -1.75 8.90 -17.65
CA SER A 281 -1.11 9.07 -18.96
C SER A 281 -0.38 7.80 -19.39
N ASN A 282 0.36 7.15 -18.49
CA ASN A 282 1.04 5.88 -18.80
C ASN A 282 0.06 4.73 -19.09
N ILE A 283 -1.05 4.65 -18.36
CA ILE A 283 -2.11 3.65 -18.63
C ILE A 283 -2.70 3.87 -20.02
N LYS A 284 -3.03 5.11 -20.38
CA LYS A 284 -3.56 5.45 -21.71
C LYS A 284 -2.57 5.14 -22.82
N ASN A 285 -1.30 5.52 -22.64
CA ASN A 285 -0.24 5.22 -23.59
C ASN A 285 -0.07 3.70 -23.79
N LEU A 286 -0.07 2.93 -22.70
CA LEU A 286 0.06 1.47 -22.77
C LEU A 286 -1.15 0.84 -23.47
N THR A 287 -2.36 1.23 -23.07
CA THR A 287 -3.63 0.73 -23.66
C THR A 287 -3.68 0.99 -25.16
N SER A 288 -3.27 2.20 -25.59
CA SER A 288 -3.18 2.58 -27.00
C SER A 288 -2.17 1.72 -27.77
N VAL A 289 -0.94 1.57 -27.25
CA VAL A 289 0.12 0.76 -27.88
C VAL A 289 -0.26 -0.72 -27.96
N LEU A 290 -1.06 -1.22 -27.01
CA LEU A 290 -1.50 -2.61 -26.99
C LEU A 290 -2.77 -2.89 -27.81
N GLY A 291 -3.38 -1.85 -28.40
CA GLY A 291 -4.62 -1.97 -29.19
C GLY A 291 -5.84 -2.35 -28.34
N LEU A 292 -5.86 -1.92 -27.08
CA LEU A 292 -6.93 -2.24 -26.12
C LEU A 292 -8.00 -1.14 -26.01
N ASN A 293 -8.02 -0.19 -26.95
CA ASN A 293 -9.00 0.91 -26.94
C ASN A 293 -10.41 0.33 -27.18
N GLY A 294 -11.18 0.19 -26.11
CA GLY A 294 -12.64 0.02 -26.11
C GLY A 294 -13.33 1.36 -25.85
#